data_AF-A0A964APY6-F1
#
_entry.id   AF-A0A964APY6-F1
#
_cell.length_a   1.000
_cell.length_b   1.000
_cell.length_c   1.000
_cell.angle_alpha   90.00
_cell.angle_beta   90.00
_cell.angle_gamma   90.00
#
_symmetry.space_group_name_H-M   'P 1'
#
loop_
_entity.id
_entity.type
_entity.pdbx_description
1 polymer ?
#
loop_
_entity_poly.entity_id
_entity_poly.type
_entity_poly.pdbx_seq_one_letter_code
_entity_poly.pdbx_strand_id
1 'polypeptide(L)'
;MLSITPCRSLISDRFPVASFVVRVPADRCFEVAATTDPRLLRPDHKGQRTAENFFTTRLGGLLRAPAGETTVLLPPDQLQRFAGATRIYYTLGSYTSTRGDAPVFTTGPDTIEQTPYINLSRDFTGRTLTRTRMGRRPAPAYGKRGGELVWGGDLVAARRAQAPSPAAEYDDGFDPGLWSGPAPAAYEEPPPPPAPAPAYGRRSAPPQPMTEPVGAEDARGLAPVTPPAPAWGRGAPAGEPPGVEDGRALHPPAFGRPAPAPPAASDIAGFEDPTALRRSQGSDRPFAYGEGPGTKAPTTTAPPPPPRDKAPANDDDTPGDDVGDDSDTPTNDSDDGGVVSSAASAPSGVALTPAEMGRIVRPIFLLNGGVDGYGRVRADPQKGLLWGIVGFAQGDGALRAVLAAALRRDAAWSEDGSIFDGVFGDRAQDLRGWVESGPDAATVTGEPLSSTAWQALFTKAGNLHKPAPDGQDLQTSRDPFKVAQNEIAITRYLAPNVPVAARLGLNTDRGLALFYDRVLALGVGGAEAWMQQGLAAATGTTLREKLTSLVTNAEQQGHADAARMRRILDDAHLHDTLYRLDA
;
A
#
# COMPACT_ATOMS: atom_id res chain seq x y z
N MET A 1 -25.11 0.59 -1.57
CA MET A 1 -25.58 1.84 -0.93
C MET A 1 -24.35 2.61 -0.46
N LEU A 2 -24.24 3.89 -0.83
CA LEU A 2 -23.12 4.76 -0.44
C LEU A 2 -23.61 5.74 0.64
N SER A 3 -23.04 5.70 1.85
CA SER A 3 -23.43 6.63 2.92
C SER A 3 -22.30 6.90 3.90
N ILE A 4 -22.31 8.09 4.50
CA ILE A 4 -21.43 8.48 5.60
C ILE A 4 -22.27 9.07 6.73
N THR A 5 -22.11 8.56 7.94
CA THR A 5 -22.91 8.97 9.11
C THR A 5 -21.97 9.28 10.28
N PRO A 6 -22.06 10.45 10.91
CA PRO A 6 -21.19 10.80 12.01
C PRO A 6 -21.65 10.05 13.26
N CYS A 7 -20.72 9.49 14.03
CA CYS A 7 -21.04 8.83 15.30
C CYS A 7 -21.53 9.83 16.36
N ARG A 8 -21.21 11.12 16.20
CA ARG A 8 -21.62 12.23 17.07
C ARG A 8 -21.91 13.47 16.24
N SER A 9 -22.97 14.19 16.57
CA SER A 9 -23.34 15.46 15.93
C SER A 9 -22.65 16.68 16.54
N LEU A 10 -22.04 16.55 17.73
CA LEU A 10 -21.34 17.61 18.45
C LEU A 10 -20.00 17.11 18.99
N ILE A 11 -18.94 17.87 18.72
CA ILE A 11 -17.59 17.66 19.23
C ILE A 11 -17.26 18.77 20.24
N SER A 12 -16.69 18.42 21.38
CA SER A 12 -16.27 19.37 22.42
C SER A 12 -14.93 18.96 23.02
N ASP A 13 -14.31 19.82 23.83
CA ASP A 13 -13.03 19.49 24.47
C ASP A 13 -13.12 18.27 25.40
N ARG A 14 -14.32 17.98 25.93
CA ARG A 14 -14.61 16.79 26.74
C ARG A 14 -14.72 15.51 25.90
N PHE A 15 -15.19 15.62 24.66
CA PHE A 15 -15.33 14.49 23.73
C PHE A 15 -14.69 14.83 22.37
N PRO A 16 -13.36 14.94 22.30
CA PRO A 16 -12.67 15.48 21.14
C PRO A 16 -12.45 14.40 20.07
N VAL A 17 -13.50 13.68 19.67
CA VAL A 17 -13.43 12.57 18.72
C VAL A 17 -14.47 12.73 17.62
N ALA A 18 -14.00 13.08 16.41
CA ALA A 18 -14.80 13.03 15.20
C ALA A 18 -14.60 11.67 14.51
N SER A 19 -15.68 10.92 14.35
CA SER A 19 -15.67 9.62 13.68
C SER A 19 -16.93 9.43 12.84
N PHE A 20 -16.81 8.64 11.79
CA PHE A 20 -17.85 8.41 10.80
C PHE A 20 -17.98 6.92 10.53
N VAL A 21 -19.21 6.42 10.51
CA VAL A 21 -19.54 5.12 9.91
C VAL A 21 -19.70 5.35 8.42
N VAL A 22 -18.90 4.64 7.64
CA VAL A 22 -18.83 4.73 6.18
C VAL A 22 -19.34 3.42 5.61
N ARG A 23 -20.36 3.48 4.77
CA ARG A 23 -20.90 2.33 4.03
C ARG A 23 -20.64 2.51 2.55
N VAL A 24 -19.93 1.56 1.97
CA VAL A 24 -19.44 1.58 0.58
C VAL A 24 -19.46 0.12 0.10
N PRO A 25 -19.82 -0.18 -1.15
CA PRO A 25 -19.67 -1.54 -1.69
C PRO A 25 -18.26 -2.12 -1.44
N ALA A 26 -18.17 -3.40 -1.07
CA ALA A 26 -16.93 -4.05 -0.63
C ALA A 26 -15.82 -4.08 -1.71
N ASP A 27 -16.24 -4.05 -2.98
CA ASP A 27 -15.38 -3.99 -4.16
C ASP A 27 -14.80 -2.59 -4.43
N ARG A 28 -15.27 -1.56 -3.73
CA ARG A 28 -14.91 -0.17 -3.99
C ARG A 28 -13.93 0.38 -2.95
N CYS A 29 -13.03 1.22 -3.43
CA CYS A 29 -12.22 2.09 -2.60
C CYS A 29 -13.01 3.36 -2.23
N PHE A 30 -12.60 4.07 -1.19
CA PHE A 30 -13.23 5.32 -0.80
C PHE A 30 -12.25 6.30 -0.16
N GLU A 31 -12.68 7.56 -0.07
CA GLU A 31 -12.01 8.59 0.73
C GLU A 31 -13.05 9.44 1.46
N VAL A 32 -12.65 10.01 2.59
CA VAL A 32 -13.45 10.99 3.32
C VAL A 32 -12.76 12.35 3.21
N ALA A 33 -13.50 13.36 2.76
CA ALA A 33 -13.06 14.76 2.79
C ALA A 33 -13.85 15.51 3.86
N ALA A 34 -13.15 16.34 4.64
CA ALA A 34 -13.72 17.16 5.70
C ALA A 34 -13.18 18.59 5.61
N THR A 35 -14.04 19.59 5.84
CA THR A 35 -13.71 21.00 5.66
C THR A 35 -14.46 21.90 6.63
N THR A 36 -13.93 23.08 6.94
CA THR A 36 -14.62 24.09 7.77
C THR A 36 -15.60 24.96 6.97
N ASP A 37 -15.48 24.99 5.64
CA ASP A 37 -16.40 25.65 4.69
C ASP A 37 -16.76 24.68 3.55
N PRO A 38 -18.05 24.40 3.27
CA PRO A 38 -18.44 23.45 2.23
C PRO A 38 -17.99 23.89 0.83
N ARG A 39 -17.80 25.20 0.58
CA ARG A 39 -17.32 25.71 -0.71
C ARG A 39 -15.94 25.19 -1.05
N LEU A 40 -15.11 24.88 -0.04
CA LEU A 40 -13.78 24.29 -0.24
C LEU A 40 -13.83 22.90 -0.87
N LEU A 41 -14.97 22.19 -0.88
CA LEU A 41 -15.10 20.95 -1.64
C LEU A 41 -15.15 21.21 -3.16
N ARG A 42 -15.42 22.44 -3.60
CA ARG A 42 -15.46 22.76 -5.03
C ARG A 42 -14.04 22.93 -5.63
N PRO A 43 -13.84 22.57 -6.91
CA PRO A 43 -12.54 22.69 -7.59
C PRO A 43 -12.06 24.15 -7.74
N ASP A 44 -12.96 25.11 -7.94
CA ASP A 44 -12.67 26.54 -8.07
C ASP A 44 -12.14 27.15 -6.77
N HIS A 45 -12.46 26.55 -5.62
CA HIS A 45 -11.94 26.94 -4.31
C HIS A 45 -10.72 26.13 -3.86
N LYS A 46 -10.14 25.29 -4.74
CA LYS A 46 -8.98 24.43 -4.42
C LYS A 46 -7.78 25.20 -3.89
N GLY A 47 -7.50 26.38 -4.44
CA GLY A 47 -6.41 27.26 -3.99
C GLY A 47 -6.59 27.87 -2.59
N GLN A 48 -7.80 27.83 -2.03
CA GLN A 48 -8.11 28.35 -0.69
C GLN A 48 -7.97 27.27 0.41
N ARG A 49 -7.69 26.03 0.01
CA ARG A 49 -7.53 24.92 0.95
C ARG A 49 -6.18 25.01 1.64
N THR A 50 -6.21 24.91 2.95
CA THR A 50 -5.05 24.86 3.82
C THR A 50 -5.19 23.68 4.78
N ALA A 51 -4.09 23.35 5.46
CA ALA A 51 -4.11 22.29 6.47
C ALA A 51 -5.08 22.61 7.64
N GLU A 52 -5.40 23.89 7.84
CA GLU A 52 -6.28 24.41 8.88
C GLU A 52 -7.77 24.36 8.53
N ASN A 53 -8.12 24.26 7.24
CA ASN A 53 -9.52 24.31 6.82
C ASN A 53 -9.96 23.09 5.98
N PHE A 54 -9.03 22.24 5.53
CA PHE A 54 -9.34 21.12 4.65
C PHE A 54 -8.56 19.85 5.02
N PHE A 55 -9.26 18.73 5.03
CA PHE A 55 -8.72 17.39 5.24
C PHE A 55 -9.25 16.41 4.20
N THR A 56 -8.40 15.48 3.77
CA THR A 56 -8.82 14.30 3.01
C THR A 56 -8.01 13.08 3.42
N THR A 57 -8.65 11.92 3.49
CA THR A 57 -7.94 10.65 3.69
C THR A 57 -7.08 10.27 2.48
N ARG A 58 -7.31 10.90 1.31
CA ARG A 58 -6.61 10.59 0.05
C ARG A 58 -5.09 10.70 0.14
N LEU A 59 -4.54 11.59 0.98
CA LEU A 59 -3.09 11.73 1.13
C LEU A 59 -2.44 10.44 1.68
N GLY A 60 -3.20 9.60 2.39
CA GLY A 60 -2.75 8.28 2.82
C GLY A 60 -3.11 7.15 1.84
N GLY A 61 -3.65 7.49 0.67
CA GLY A 61 -4.26 6.54 -0.27
C GLY A 61 -5.77 6.38 -0.08
N LEU A 62 -6.42 5.74 -1.05
CA LEU A 62 -7.83 5.39 -0.94
C LEU A 62 -8.00 4.21 0.03
N LEU A 63 -9.00 4.31 0.90
CA LEU A 63 -9.35 3.31 1.90
C LEU A 63 -10.27 2.23 1.30
N ARG A 64 -10.42 1.10 1.99
CA ARG A 64 -11.36 0.01 1.63
C ARG A 64 -12.23 -0.35 2.83
N ALA A 65 -13.43 -0.84 2.56
CA ALA A 65 -14.34 -1.39 3.56
C ALA A 65 -14.70 -2.84 3.19
N PRO A 66 -13.88 -3.83 3.57
CA PRO A 66 -14.06 -5.22 3.13
C PRO A 66 -15.45 -5.80 3.44
N ALA A 67 -16.04 -5.44 4.58
CA ALA A 67 -17.38 -5.85 4.98
C ALA A 67 -18.50 -4.93 4.44
N GLY A 68 -18.17 -4.02 3.52
CA GLY A 68 -19.07 -2.97 3.03
C GLY A 68 -19.33 -1.83 4.03
N GLU A 69 -18.77 -1.91 5.23
CA GLU A 69 -18.88 -0.91 6.30
C GLU A 69 -17.54 -0.77 7.03
N THR A 70 -17.18 0.45 7.43
CA THR A 70 -16.02 0.70 8.29
C THR A 70 -16.18 2.02 9.06
N THR A 71 -15.48 2.15 10.19
CA THR A 71 -15.46 3.39 10.98
C THR A 71 -14.17 4.14 10.72
N VAL A 72 -14.29 5.37 10.23
CA VAL A 72 -13.16 6.27 9.97
C VAL A 72 -13.08 7.31 11.06
N LEU A 73 -11.90 7.50 11.65
CA LEU A 73 -11.64 8.54 12.63
C LEU A 73 -10.86 9.68 11.98
N LEU A 74 -11.29 10.92 12.23
CA LEU A 74 -10.50 12.09 11.86
C LEU A 74 -9.22 12.12 12.72
N PRO A 75 -8.02 12.31 12.14
CA PRO A 75 -6.79 12.37 12.93
C PRO A 75 -6.88 13.46 14.01
N PRO A 76 -6.45 13.19 15.26
CA PRO A 76 -6.49 14.17 16.35
C PRO A 76 -5.81 15.49 15.99
N ASP A 77 -4.65 15.43 15.33
CA ASP A 77 -3.88 16.57 14.87
C ASP A 77 -4.69 17.44 13.90
N GLN A 78 -5.49 16.81 13.03
CA GLN A 78 -6.33 17.51 12.08
C GLN A 78 -7.56 18.11 12.76
N LEU A 79 -8.20 17.36 13.66
CA LEU A 79 -9.32 17.87 14.43
C LEU A 79 -8.91 19.09 15.28
N GLN A 80 -7.70 19.08 15.83
CA GLN A 80 -7.10 20.22 16.53
C GLN A 80 -6.91 21.44 15.61
N ARG A 81 -6.55 21.24 14.34
CA ARG A 81 -6.41 22.33 13.36
C ARG A 81 -7.75 22.97 12.99
N PHE A 82 -8.84 22.23 13.09
CA PHE A 82 -10.20 22.75 12.93
C PHE A 82 -10.72 23.50 14.18
N ALA A 83 -9.91 23.61 15.25
CA ALA A 83 -10.29 24.39 16.42
C ALA A 83 -10.59 25.86 16.04
N GLY A 84 -11.66 26.40 16.60
CA GLY A 84 -12.18 27.73 16.26
C GLY A 84 -13.23 27.74 15.14
N ALA A 85 -13.34 26.69 14.33
CA ALA A 85 -14.49 26.52 13.44
C ALA A 85 -15.75 26.16 14.23
N THR A 86 -16.92 26.49 13.69
CA THR A 86 -18.22 26.15 14.30
C THR A 86 -18.80 24.84 13.77
N ARG A 87 -18.41 24.45 12.56
CA ARG A 87 -18.89 23.26 11.86
C ARG A 87 -17.75 22.60 11.09
N ILE A 88 -17.82 21.29 10.98
CA ILE A 88 -17.00 20.51 10.05
C ILE A 88 -17.96 19.85 9.07
N TYR A 89 -17.91 20.28 7.83
CA TYR A 89 -18.63 19.70 6.72
C TYR A 89 -17.86 18.49 6.21
N TYR A 90 -18.55 17.43 5.78
CA TYR A 90 -17.91 16.21 5.33
C TYR A 90 -18.62 15.62 4.11
N THR A 91 -17.86 14.88 3.32
CA THR A 91 -18.38 14.13 2.17
C THR A 91 -17.55 12.87 1.94
N LEU A 92 -18.15 11.91 1.25
CA LEU A 92 -17.58 10.61 0.93
C LEU A 92 -17.49 10.45 -0.58
N GLY A 93 -16.29 10.15 -1.08
CA GLY A 93 -16.05 9.73 -2.47
C GLY A 93 -15.76 8.23 -2.52
N SER A 94 -16.37 7.52 -3.47
CA SER A 94 -16.16 6.08 -3.69
C SER A 94 -15.72 5.79 -5.12
N TYR A 95 -14.83 4.83 -5.30
CA TYR A 95 -14.11 4.54 -6.55
C TYR A 95 -14.07 3.03 -6.81
N THR A 96 -14.05 2.63 -8.07
CA THR A 96 -13.89 1.21 -8.45
C THR A 96 -12.45 0.71 -8.39
N SER A 97 -11.48 1.62 -8.32
CA SER A 97 -10.06 1.29 -8.31
C SER A 97 -9.28 2.15 -7.30
N THR A 98 -8.07 1.70 -6.96
CA THR A 98 -7.11 2.47 -6.17
C THR A 98 -6.58 3.70 -6.91
N ARG A 99 -6.76 3.78 -8.24
CA ARG A 99 -6.43 4.94 -9.07
C ARG A 99 -7.52 6.02 -9.06
N GLY A 100 -8.68 5.73 -8.46
CA GLY A 100 -9.79 6.67 -8.37
C GLY A 100 -10.73 6.64 -9.57
N ASP A 101 -10.96 5.46 -10.17
CA ASP A 101 -11.86 5.32 -11.32
C ASP A 101 -13.34 5.25 -10.94
N ALA A 102 -14.21 5.60 -11.91
CA ALA A 102 -15.67 5.66 -11.80
C ALA A 102 -16.18 6.28 -10.47
N PRO A 103 -15.78 7.52 -10.16
CA PRO A 103 -16.06 8.16 -8.87
C PRO A 103 -17.56 8.42 -8.64
N VAL A 104 -18.02 8.17 -7.41
CA VAL A 104 -19.36 8.48 -6.93
C VAL A 104 -19.25 9.21 -5.59
N PHE A 105 -19.89 10.36 -5.45
CA PHE A 105 -19.83 11.18 -4.24
C PHE A 105 -21.18 11.24 -3.53
N THR A 106 -21.17 11.32 -2.20
CA THR A 106 -22.39 11.58 -1.43
C THR A 106 -22.86 13.03 -1.54
N THR A 107 -21.96 13.95 -1.90
CA THR A 107 -22.27 15.37 -2.15
C THR A 107 -21.77 15.73 -3.55
N GLY A 108 -22.70 16.13 -4.42
CA GLY A 108 -22.35 16.65 -5.74
C GLY A 108 -21.93 18.13 -5.71
N PRO A 109 -21.29 18.63 -6.77
CA PRO A 109 -20.93 20.05 -6.89
C PRO A 109 -22.16 20.98 -6.82
N ASP A 110 -23.31 20.51 -7.30
CA ASP A 110 -24.58 21.26 -7.33
C ASP A 110 -25.33 21.19 -5.98
N THR A 111 -25.00 20.22 -5.12
CA THR A 111 -25.65 20.03 -3.82
C THR A 111 -24.73 20.45 -2.66
N ILE A 112 -23.78 21.36 -2.92
CA ILE A 112 -22.77 21.79 -1.94
C ILE A 112 -23.41 22.40 -0.68
N GLU A 113 -24.55 23.08 -0.85
CA GLU A 113 -25.28 23.72 0.26
C GLU A 113 -25.95 22.71 1.18
N GLN A 114 -26.15 21.48 0.68
CA GLN A 114 -26.72 20.36 1.43
C GLN A 114 -25.61 19.45 2.01
N THR A 115 -24.35 19.88 1.98
CA THR A 115 -23.24 19.10 2.55
C THR A 115 -23.50 18.85 4.03
N PRO A 116 -23.51 17.60 4.50
CA PRO A 116 -23.76 17.31 5.90
C PRO A 116 -22.59 17.79 6.76
N TYR A 117 -22.87 18.12 8.02
CA TYR A 117 -21.88 18.65 8.95
C TYR A 117 -22.04 18.11 10.37
N ILE A 118 -20.96 18.21 11.14
CA ILE A 118 -20.97 18.06 12.60
C ILE A 118 -20.69 19.43 13.23
N ASN A 119 -21.28 19.70 14.38
CA ASN A 119 -21.01 20.93 15.12
C ASN A 119 -19.75 20.78 15.96
N LEU A 120 -18.96 21.85 16.02
CA LEU A 120 -17.93 22.04 17.01
C LEU A 120 -18.49 22.95 18.10
N SER A 121 -18.37 22.51 19.34
CA SER A 121 -18.74 23.31 20.50
C SER A 121 -17.85 24.55 20.58
N ARG A 122 -18.38 25.66 21.10
CA ARG A 122 -17.63 26.91 21.26
C ARG A 122 -16.43 26.78 22.21
N ASP A 123 -16.47 25.80 23.10
CA ASP A 123 -15.39 25.47 24.03
C ASP A 123 -14.34 24.52 23.43
N PHE A 124 -14.50 24.08 22.17
CA PHE A 124 -13.54 23.19 21.54
C PHE A 124 -12.26 23.95 21.15
N THR A 125 -11.22 23.77 21.97
CA THR A 125 -9.88 24.33 21.75
C THR A 125 -8.91 23.32 21.13
N GLY A 126 -9.25 22.03 21.18
CA GLY A 126 -8.37 20.95 20.73
C GLY A 126 -7.17 20.68 21.64
N ARG A 127 -7.02 21.42 22.76
CA ARG A 127 -5.89 21.27 23.70
C ARG A 127 -5.87 19.89 24.38
N THR A 128 -7.02 19.26 24.56
CA THR A 128 -7.15 17.93 25.17
C THR A 128 -6.58 16.83 24.28
N LEU A 129 -6.53 17.03 22.95
CA LEU A 129 -5.96 16.08 21.99
C LEU A 129 -4.44 15.93 22.10
N THR A 130 -3.75 16.97 22.60
CA THR A 130 -2.29 16.93 22.78
C THR A 130 -1.90 16.01 23.95
N ARG A 131 -2.73 15.91 24.99
CA ARG A 131 -2.39 15.17 26.22
C ARG A 131 -2.33 13.66 26.01
N THR A 132 -3.08 13.13 25.04
CA THR A 132 -3.08 11.69 24.70
C THR A 132 -1.83 11.25 23.92
N ARG A 133 -0.89 12.17 23.62
CA ARG A 133 0.29 11.89 22.79
C ARG A 133 1.53 11.40 23.55
N MET A 134 1.48 11.14 24.86
CA MET A 134 2.62 10.50 25.54
C MET A 134 2.93 9.15 24.89
N GLY A 135 3.95 9.11 24.01
CA GLY A 135 4.46 7.91 23.34
C GLY A 135 4.12 7.74 21.85
N ARG A 136 3.34 8.63 21.21
CA ARG A 136 2.98 8.45 19.79
C ARG A 136 3.93 9.21 18.85
N ARG A 137 4.56 8.47 17.93
CA ARG A 137 5.38 9.03 16.83
C ARG A 137 4.56 10.09 16.06
N PRO A 138 5.13 11.26 15.72
CA PRO A 138 4.41 12.28 14.97
C PRO A 138 3.86 11.68 13.68
N ALA A 139 2.56 11.88 13.44
CA ALA A 139 1.95 11.51 12.18
C ALA A 139 2.67 12.23 11.03
N PRO A 140 2.79 11.62 9.83
CA PRO A 140 3.31 12.31 8.66
C PRO A 140 2.58 13.66 8.51
N ALA A 141 3.36 14.73 8.34
CA ALA A 141 2.87 16.09 8.40
C ALA A 141 1.85 16.36 7.27
N TYR A 142 0.56 16.13 7.56
CA TYR A 142 -0.53 16.46 6.66
C TYR A 142 -0.46 17.96 6.33
N GLY A 143 -0.41 18.30 5.03
CA GLY A 143 -0.35 19.69 4.57
C GLY A 143 0.96 20.42 4.87
N LYS A 144 2.12 19.73 4.95
CA LYS A 144 3.42 20.42 5.03
C LYS A 144 3.57 21.34 3.79
N ARG A 145 3.97 22.60 4.02
CA ARG A 145 3.95 23.73 3.07
C ARG A 145 4.44 23.33 1.67
N GLY A 146 3.54 23.41 0.68
CA GLY A 146 3.87 23.31 -0.74
C GLY A 146 3.04 22.29 -1.54
N GLY A 147 2.43 21.31 -0.87
CA GLY A 147 1.54 20.34 -1.54
C GLY A 147 0.13 20.89 -1.72
N GLU A 148 -0.38 20.87 -2.95
CA GLU A 148 -1.76 21.23 -3.23
C GLU A 148 -2.72 20.21 -2.60
N LEU A 149 -3.70 20.67 -1.83
CA LEU A 149 -4.67 19.79 -1.15
C LEU A 149 -5.79 19.39 -2.12
N VAL A 150 -5.61 18.25 -2.77
CA VAL A 150 -6.52 17.69 -3.78
C VAL A 150 -7.40 16.60 -3.19
N TRP A 151 -8.68 16.55 -3.59
CA TRP A 151 -9.57 15.42 -3.34
C TRP A 151 -10.25 14.97 -4.64
N GLY A 152 -11.04 13.90 -4.56
CA GLY A 152 -11.72 13.29 -5.69
C GLY A 152 -12.53 14.22 -6.55
N GLY A 153 -13.27 15.13 -5.92
CA GLY A 153 -14.13 16.08 -6.64
C GLY A 153 -13.34 16.92 -7.65
N ASP A 154 -12.08 17.27 -7.34
CA ASP A 154 -11.23 18.03 -8.26
C ASP A 154 -10.86 17.22 -9.49
N LEU A 155 -10.56 15.94 -9.30
CA LEU A 155 -10.16 15.05 -10.39
C LEU A 155 -11.31 14.80 -11.35
N VAL A 156 -12.54 14.71 -10.82
CA VAL A 156 -13.74 14.59 -11.66
C VAL A 156 -13.99 15.85 -12.45
N ALA A 157 -13.86 17.01 -11.83
CA ALA A 157 -14.00 18.28 -12.52
C ALA A 157 -12.93 18.46 -13.60
N ALA A 158 -11.67 18.11 -13.31
CA ALA A 158 -10.58 18.14 -14.28
C ALA A 158 -10.84 17.19 -15.46
N ARG A 159 -11.28 15.94 -15.21
CA ARG A 159 -11.66 15.00 -16.26
C ARG A 159 -12.84 15.51 -17.09
N ARG A 160 -13.85 16.12 -16.48
CA ARG A 160 -15.00 16.72 -17.19
C ARG A 160 -14.57 17.91 -18.05
N ALA A 161 -13.63 18.73 -17.57
CA ALA A 161 -13.07 19.85 -18.33
C ALA A 161 -12.18 19.40 -19.51
N GLN A 162 -11.52 18.24 -19.37
CA GLN A 162 -10.70 17.63 -20.43
C GLN A 162 -11.52 16.79 -21.41
N ALA A 163 -12.71 16.32 -21.01
CA ALA A 163 -13.60 15.61 -21.91
C ALA A 163 -13.86 16.55 -23.10
N PRO A 164 -13.64 16.08 -24.35
CA PRO A 164 -13.94 16.89 -25.52
C PRO A 164 -15.38 17.36 -25.35
N SER A 165 -15.60 18.67 -25.44
CA SER A 165 -16.96 19.20 -25.53
C SER A 165 -17.68 18.33 -26.54
N PRO A 166 -18.86 17.76 -26.21
CA PRO A 166 -19.59 16.92 -27.15
C PRO A 166 -19.58 17.69 -28.46
N ALA A 167 -18.94 17.10 -29.49
CA ALA A 167 -18.67 17.78 -30.73
C ALA A 167 -19.94 18.52 -31.09
N ALA A 168 -19.85 19.86 -31.19
CA ALA A 168 -20.99 20.73 -31.46
C ALA A 168 -21.84 19.98 -32.46
N GLU A 169 -23.03 19.58 -32.00
CA GLU A 169 -23.94 18.64 -32.63
C GLU A 169 -23.72 18.76 -34.13
N TYR A 170 -23.09 17.74 -34.73
CA TYR A 170 -22.60 17.81 -36.09
C TYR A 170 -23.81 18.11 -36.96
N ASP A 171 -24.01 19.39 -37.24
CA ASP A 171 -25.07 19.91 -38.07
C ASP A 171 -24.63 19.62 -39.50
N ASP A 172 -24.89 18.39 -39.92
CA ASP A 172 -24.76 17.94 -41.30
C ASP A 172 -25.82 18.56 -42.22
N GLY A 173 -26.55 19.59 -41.75
CA GLY A 173 -27.70 20.16 -42.44
C GLY A 173 -28.90 19.21 -42.45
N PHE A 174 -28.88 18.15 -41.64
CA PHE A 174 -29.94 17.17 -41.57
C PHE A 174 -30.95 17.58 -40.49
N ASP A 175 -32.00 18.31 -40.90
CA ASP A 175 -33.13 18.63 -40.03
C ASP A 175 -33.86 17.34 -39.61
N PRO A 176 -33.85 16.94 -38.33
CA PRO A 176 -34.58 15.76 -37.83
C PRO A 176 -36.10 15.89 -38.07
N GLY A 177 -36.60 17.11 -38.27
CA GLY A 177 -37.99 17.42 -38.61
C GLY A 177 -38.41 16.92 -39.99
N LEU A 178 -37.48 16.71 -40.95
CA LEU A 178 -37.82 16.21 -42.29
C LEU A 178 -38.13 14.71 -42.33
N TRP A 179 -37.66 13.95 -41.32
CA TRP A 179 -37.94 12.52 -41.17
C TRP A 179 -39.02 12.22 -40.13
N SER A 180 -39.41 13.25 -39.38
CA SER A 180 -40.63 13.26 -38.58
C SER A 180 -41.83 13.44 -39.51
N GLY A 181 -42.09 12.44 -40.36
CA GLY A 181 -43.32 12.39 -41.15
C GLY A 181 -44.55 12.59 -40.24
N PRO A 182 -45.68 13.08 -40.78
CA PRO A 182 -46.90 13.24 -40.00
C PRO A 182 -47.19 11.94 -39.28
N ALA A 183 -47.29 12.02 -37.94
CA ALA A 183 -47.51 10.88 -37.07
C ALA A 183 -48.59 10.00 -37.72
N PRO A 184 -48.32 8.70 -37.99
CA PRO A 184 -49.31 7.82 -38.55
C PRO A 184 -50.56 7.92 -37.67
N ALA A 185 -51.70 8.23 -38.30
CA ALA A 185 -52.99 8.35 -37.63
C ALA A 185 -53.11 7.21 -36.63
N ALA A 186 -53.34 7.58 -35.36
CA ALA A 186 -53.42 6.68 -34.23
C ALA A 186 -54.24 5.45 -34.65
N TYR A 187 -53.58 4.28 -34.64
CA TYR A 187 -54.31 3.03 -34.67
C TYR A 187 -55.23 3.06 -33.44
N GLU A 188 -56.54 3.08 -33.67
CA GLU A 188 -57.55 2.90 -32.62
C GLU A 188 -57.21 1.60 -31.89
N GLU A 189 -56.70 1.75 -30.67
CA GLU A 189 -56.41 0.67 -29.77
C GLU A 189 -57.75 -0.05 -29.47
N PRO A 190 -57.86 -1.36 -29.74
CA PRO A 190 -59.10 -2.09 -29.47
C PRO A 190 -59.45 -1.97 -27.97
N PRO A 191 -60.74 -1.83 -27.64
CA PRO A 191 -61.17 -1.57 -26.26
C PRO A 191 -60.67 -2.69 -25.32
N PRO A 192 -60.17 -2.33 -24.12
CA PRO A 192 -59.66 -3.30 -23.18
C PRO A 192 -60.75 -4.31 -22.77
N PRO A 193 -60.41 -5.58 -22.55
CA PRO A 193 -61.36 -6.60 -22.12
C PRO A 193 -62.00 -6.24 -20.77
N PRO A 194 -63.27 -6.63 -20.54
CA PRO A 194 -63.99 -6.29 -19.32
C PRO A 194 -63.30 -6.87 -18.08
N ALA A 195 -63.16 -6.02 -17.06
CA ALA A 195 -62.53 -6.36 -15.79
C ALA A 195 -63.24 -7.54 -15.09
N PRO A 196 -62.49 -8.49 -14.49
CA PRO A 196 -63.08 -9.58 -13.73
C PRO A 196 -63.80 -9.05 -12.47
N ALA A 197 -64.96 -9.64 -12.19
CA ALA A 197 -65.83 -9.30 -11.06
C ALA A 197 -65.12 -9.43 -9.70
N PRO A 198 -65.44 -8.56 -8.72
CA PRO A 198 -64.79 -8.57 -7.41
C PRO A 198 -65.17 -9.83 -6.62
N ALA A 199 -64.16 -10.62 -6.25
CA ALA A 199 -64.27 -11.71 -5.31
C ALA A 199 -64.59 -11.15 -3.91
N TYR A 200 -65.82 -11.34 -3.46
CA TYR A 200 -66.21 -11.14 -2.07
C TYR A 200 -65.47 -12.12 -1.16
N GLY A 201 -64.88 -11.61 -0.08
CA GLY A 201 -64.68 -12.38 1.15
C GLY A 201 -63.25 -12.55 1.63
N ARG A 202 -62.70 -11.53 2.31
CA ARG A 202 -61.76 -11.77 3.41
C ARG A 202 -62.04 -10.82 4.56
N ARG A 203 -62.46 -11.40 5.68
CA ARG A 203 -62.86 -10.72 6.91
C ARG A 203 -61.69 -9.94 7.51
N SER A 204 -61.94 -8.67 7.80
CA SER A 204 -61.08 -7.80 8.59
C SER A 204 -61.00 -8.29 10.04
N ALA A 205 -59.79 -8.41 10.57
CA ALA A 205 -59.54 -8.51 12.01
C ALA A 205 -59.60 -7.10 12.64
N PRO A 206 -60.09 -6.96 13.89
CA PRO A 206 -60.26 -5.66 14.54
C PRO A 206 -58.92 -5.03 14.98
N PRO A 207 -58.83 -3.69 14.99
CA PRO A 207 -57.62 -2.97 15.41
C PRO A 207 -57.41 -3.02 16.92
N GLN A 208 -56.18 -3.32 17.33
CA GLN A 208 -55.71 -3.19 18.72
C GLN A 208 -55.49 -1.70 19.05
N PRO A 209 -55.95 -1.19 20.20
CA PRO A 209 -55.72 0.19 20.61
C PRO A 209 -54.27 0.39 21.09
N MET A 210 -53.58 1.37 20.52
CA MET A 210 -52.32 1.89 21.03
C MET A 210 -52.59 2.76 22.26
N THR A 211 -52.05 2.36 23.40
CA THR A 211 -51.89 3.21 24.60
C THR A 211 -50.48 3.81 24.60
N GLU A 212 -50.41 5.14 24.50
CA GLU A 212 -49.25 5.94 24.91
C GLU A 212 -49.05 5.86 26.43
N PRO A 213 -47.81 5.93 26.93
CA PRO A 213 -47.56 6.41 28.27
C PRO A 213 -46.95 7.82 28.26
N VAL A 214 -47.65 8.70 28.98
CA VAL A 214 -47.25 10.03 29.43
C VAL A 214 -46.06 9.94 30.41
N GLY A 215 -45.30 11.04 30.48
CA GLY A 215 -44.02 11.20 31.16
C GLY A 215 -43.89 10.76 32.63
N ALA A 216 -42.65 10.54 33.02
CA ALA A 216 -42.20 10.54 34.41
C ALA A 216 -40.85 11.27 34.49
N GLU A 217 -40.91 12.52 34.95
CA GLU A 217 -39.82 13.22 35.59
C GLU A 217 -39.54 12.59 36.97
N ASP A 218 -38.34 12.84 37.51
CA ASP A 218 -37.85 12.52 38.86
C ASP A 218 -37.49 11.07 39.24
N ALA A 219 -36.17 10.83 39.33
CA ALA A 219 -35.59 9.81 40.21
C ALA A 219 -34.31 10.34 40.88
N ARG A 220 -34.48 11.08 41.98
CA ARG A 220 -33.44 11.28 42.99
C ARG A 220 -33.50 10.12 43.99
N GLY A 221 -32.35 9.48 44.17
CA GLY A 221 -31.99 8.70 45.36
C GLY A 221 -32.42 7.25 45.32
N LEU A 222 -31.43 6.34 45.27
CA LEU A 222 -31.35 5.13 46.09
C LEU A 222 -29.92 4.56 45.98
N ALA A 223 -29.42 4.07 47.13
CA ALA A 223 -28.04 3.68 47.42
C ALA A 223 -27.58 2.39 46.70
N PRO A 224 -26.26 2.14 46.59
CA PRO A 224 -25.74 0.96 45.91
C PRO A 224 -25.89 -0.31 46.76
N VAL A 225 -26.52 -1.34 46.19
CA VAL A 225 -26.49 -2.72 46.69
C VAL A 225 -25.36 -3.47 45.96
N THR A 226 -24.37 -3.91 46.73
CA THR A 226 -23.25 -4.74 46.30
C THR A 226 -23.71 -6.17 45.97
N PRO A 227 -23.37 -6.75 44.81
CA PRO A 227 -23.59 -8.18 44.58
C PRO A 227 -22.48 -9.04 45.22
N PRO A 228 -22.80 -10.17 45.88
CA PRO A 228 -21.80 -11.09 46.41
C PRO A 228 -21.19 -11.97 45.32
N ALA A 229 -19.90 -12.30 45.52
CA ALA A 229 -19.09 -13.14 44.64
C ALA A 229 -19.56 -14.61 44.59
N PRO A 230 -19.41 -15.32 43.46
CA PRO A 230 -19.70 -16.74 43.39
C PRO A 230 -18.54 -17.59 43.90
N ALA A 231 -18.85 -18.47 44.86
CA ALA A 231 -17.99 -19.51 45.39
C ALA A 231 -17.90 -20.70 44.42
N TRP A 232 -16.67 -21.15 44.16
CA TRP A 232 -16.38 -22.36 43.40
C TRP A 232 -16.57 -23.60 44.28
N GLY A 233 -17.51 -24.47 43.91
CA GLY A 233 -17.74 -25.76 44.56
C GLY A 233 -17.78 -26.88 43.52
N ARG A 234 -16.85 -27.84 43.67
CA ARG A 234 -16.76 -29.09 42.91
C ARG A 234 -17.98 -29.98 43.15
N GLY A 235 -18.50 -30.59 42.09
CA GLY A 235 -19.40 -31.74 42.16
C GLY A 235 -19.79 -32.24 40.77
N ALA A 236 -19.36 -33.46 40.43
CA ALA A 236 -19.79 -34.23 39.27
C ALA A 236 -20.59 -35.45 39.77
N PRO A 237 -21.16 -36.30 38.90
CA PRO A 237 -22.22 -36.03 37.93
C PRO A 237 -23.44 -36.92 38.19
N ALA A 238 -24.64 -36.52 37.79
CA ALA A 238 -25.82 -37.39 37.86
C ALA A 238 -26.79 -37.15 36.69
N GLY A 239 -27.00 -38.21 35.90
CA GLY A 239 -28.30 -38.56 35.31
C GLY A 239 -28.77 -37.79 34.07
N GLU A 240 -28.46 -38.33 32.89
CA GLU A 240 -29.26 -38.15 31.68
C GLU A 240 -30.65 -38.82 31.84
N PRO A 241 -31.75 -38.15 31.46
CA PRO A 241 -32.99 -38.80 31.08
C PRO A 241 -33.07 -39.03 29.56
N PRO A 242 -33.61 -40.17 29.10
CA PRO A 242 -33.71 -40.51 27.69
C PRO A 242 -34.97 -39.91 27.03
N GLY A 243 -34.83 -39.56 25.76
CA GLY A 243 -35.94 -39.58 24.80
C GLY A 243 -36.44 -38.22 24.34
N VAL A 244 -36.00 -37.79 23.15
CA VAL A 244 -36.86 -37.33 22.04
C VAL A 244 -36.11 -37.64 20.73
N GLU A 245 -36.52 -38.73 20.06
CA GLU A 245 -36.29 -38.92 18.63
C GLU A 245 -37.36 -38.14 17.87
N ASP A 246 -36.96 -37.33 16.89
CA ASP A 246 -37.53 -37.23 15.54
C ASP A 246 -37.35 -35.83 14.92
N GLY A 247 -36.66 -35.80 13.78
CA GLY A 247 -36.46 -34.57 13.00
C GLY A 247 -35.47 -34.72 11.85
N ARG A 248 -35.55 -35.82 11.10
CA ARG A 248 -34.84 -35.98 9.81
C ARG A 248 -35.70 -35.38 8.68
N ALA A 249 -35.00 -34.84 7.68
CA ALA A 249 -35.44 -34.48 6.32
C ALA A 249 -35.94 -33.05 6.08
N LEU A 250 -35.00 -32.15 5.74
CA LEU A 250 -35.17 -31.19 4.64
C LEU A 250 -33.82 -30.99 3.93
N HIS A 251 -33.74 -31.53 2.71
CA HIS A 251 -32.69 -31.22 1.73
C HIS A 251 -32.95 -29.83 1.10
N PRO A 252 -31.97 -28.93 1.01
CA PRO A 252 -32.05 -27.79 0.10
C PRO A 252 -31.69 -28.22 -1.34
N PRO A 253 -32.31 -27.61 -2.37
CA PRO A 253 -32.07 -27.96 -3.77
C PRO A 253 -30.69 -27.49 -4.26
N ALA A 254 -30.09 -28.31 -5.12
CA ALA A 254 -28.83 -28.06 -5.80
C ALA A 254 -28.93 -26.83 -6.73
N PHE A 255 -28.11 -25.82 -6.44
CA PHE A 255 -27.83 -24.73 -7.37
C PHE A 255 -26.50 -24.97 -8.09
N GLY A 256 -26.58 -24.92 -9.42
CA GLY A 256 -25.55 -24.51 -10.39
C GLY A 256 -24.08 -24.73 -10.06
N ARG A 257 -23.47 -25.65 -10.80
CA ARG A 257 -22.02 -25.81 -10.98
C ARG A 257 -21.37 -24.44 -11.31
N PRO A 258 -20.42 -23.92 -10.50
CA PRO A 258 -19.69 -22.72 -10.87
C PRO A 258 -18.83 -22.99 -12.12
N ALA A 259 -18.73 -21.98 -12.98
CA ALA A 259 -17.85 -21.98 -14.14
C ALA A 259 -16.39 -22.31 -13.73
N PRO A 260 -15.61 -23.00 -14.59
CA PRO A 260 -14.21 -23.29 -14.29
C PRO A 260 -13.45 -21.98 -14.05
N ALA A 261 -12.67 -21.95 -12.98
CA ALA A 261 -11.74 -20.86 -12.70
C ALA A 261 -10.83 -20.61 -13.92
N PRO A 262 -10.45 -19.35 -14.19
CA PRO A 262 -9.42 -19.07 -15.19
C PRO A 262 -8.16 -19.87 -14.86
N PRO A 263 -7.38 -20.33 -15.87
CA PRO A 263 -6.16 -21.08 -15.62
C PRO A 263 -5.25 -20.26 -14.70
N ALA A 264 -4.70 -20.94 -13.68
CA ALA A 264 -3.66 -20.38 -12.83
C ALA A 264 -2.58 -19.72 -13.72
N ALA A 265 -2.12 -18.53 -13.33
CA ALA A 265 -1.03 -17.85 -14.01
C ALA A 265 0.11 -18.84 -14.25
N SER A 266 0.39 -19.10 -15.52
CA SER A 266 1.46 -19.99 -15.98
C SER A 266 2.77 -19.61 -15.31
N ASP A 267 3.51 -20.64 -14.90
CA ASP A 267 4.82 -20.55 -14.26
C ASP A 267 5.68 -19.44 -14.88
N ILE A 268 6.24 -18.56 -14.05
CA ILE A 268 7.29 -17.65 -14.51
C ILE A 268 8.52 -18.53 -14.75
N ALA A 269 8.65 -19.04 -15.97
CA ALA A 269 9.81 -19.76 -16.46
C ALA A 269 11.06 -18.87 -16.24
N GLY A 270 11.96 -19.32 -15.36
CA GLY A 270 13.14 -18.55 -14.97
C GLY A 270 13.58 -18.72 -13.51
N PHE A 271 12.72 -19.28 -12.66
CA PHE A 271 13.08 -19.64 -11.28
C PHE A 271 13.37 -21.14 -11.07
N GLU A 272 13.18 -21.99 -12.08
CA GLU A 272 12.97 -23.43 -11.87
C GLU A 272 14.01 -24.40 -12.46
N ASP A 273 15.08 -23.95 -13.14
CA ASP A 273 16.00 -24.92 -13.74
C ASP A 273 17.50 -24.62 -13.58
N PRO A 274 18.16 -25.15 -12.52
CA PRO A 274 19.62 -25.11 -12.39
C PRO A 274 20.36 -25.97 -13.44
N THR A 275 19.65 -26.83 -14.18
CA THR A 275 20.23 -27.71 -15.20
C THR A 275 20.46 -26.99 -16.54
N ALA A 276 19.73 -25.90 -16.81
CA ALA A 276 19.91 -25.07 -17.99
C ALA A 276 21.18 -24.21 -17.93
N LEU A 277 21.59 -23.76 -16.72
CA LEU A 277 22.82 -23.00 -16.50
C LEU A 277 24.10 -23.83 -16.77
N ARG A 278 24.01 -25.15 -16.57
CA ARG A 278 25.13 -26.09 -16.77
C ARG A 278 25.43 -26.38 -18.24
N ARG A 279 24.46 -26.15 -19.14
CA ARG A 279 24.64 -26.39 -20.60
C ARG A 279 25.16 -25.17 -21.36
N SER A 280 24.99 -23.95 -20.83
CA SER A 280 25.47 -22.72 -21.49
C SER A 280 26.93 -22.37 -21.16
N GLN A 281 27.53 -22.99 -20.14
CA GLN A 281 28.92 -22.77 -19.74
C GLN A 281 29.84 -23.94 -20.12
N GLY A 282 29.76 -24.35 -21.39
CA GLY A 282 30.75 -25.26 -21.96
C GLY A 282 32.12 -24.59 -22.04
N SER A 283 33.01 -24.89 -21.10
CA SER A 283 34.45 -24.75 -21.30
C SER A 283 35.20 -25.92 -20.68
N ASP A 284 35.51 -26.88 -21.52
CA ASP A 284 36.56 -27.88 -21.32
C ASP A 284 37.90 -27.19 -21.06
N ARG A 285 38.42 -27.27 -19.83
CA ARG A 285 39.87 -27.34 -19.58
C ARG A 285 40.15 -28.19 -18.34
N PRO A 286 40.94 -29.27 -18.44
CA PRO A 286 41.36 -30.05 -17.29
C PRO A 286 42.53 -29.33 -16.61
N PHE A 287 42.41 -29.04 -15.31
CA PHE A 287 43.55 -28.68 -14.47
C PHE A 287 43.95 -29.87 -13.61
N ALA A 288 45.22 -30.25 -13.75
CA ALA A 288 45.84 -31.40 -13.14
C ALA A 288 46.03 -31.23 -11.63
N TYR A 289 45.81 -32.33 -10.91
CA TYR A 289 46.16 -32.50 -9.50
C TYR A 289 47.68 -32.53 -9.30
N GLY A 290 48.16 -31.80 -8.30
CA GLY A 290 49.49 -31.97 -7.70
C GLY A 290 49.35 -32.21 -6.20
N GLU A 291 49.81 -33.37 -5.74
CA GLU A 291 49.77 -33.83 -4.35
C GLU A 291 50.86 -33.20 -3.46
N GLY A 292 50.43 -32.71 -2.28
CA GLY A 292 51.12 -32.79 -0.98
C GLY A 292 52.34 -31.90 -0.67
N PRO A 293 52.85 -31.89 0.59
CA PRO A 293 52.26 -32.21 1.90
C PRO A 293 52.45 -31.09 2.94
N GLY A 294 51.91 -31.29 4.16
CA GLY A 294 51.63 -30.24 5.15
C GLY A 294 52.82 -29.52 5.81
N THR A 295 52.51 -28.47 6.57
CA THR A 295 53.06 -28.17 7.92
C THR A 295 52.44 -26.90 8.53
N LYS A 296 52.06 -27.02 9.82
CA LYS A 296 52.09 -26.07 10.94
C LYS A 296 51.67 -24.59 10.74
N ALA A 297 50.71 -24.21 11.56
CA ALA A 297 50.29 -22.83 11.84
C ALA A 297 51.39 -21.97 12.48
N PRO A 298 51.36 -20.64 12.27
CA PRO A 298 51.93 -19.69 13.21
C PRO A 298 50.89 -18.68 13.74
N THR A 299 50.88 -18.58 15.06
CA THR A 299 50.33 -17.49 15.87
C THR A 299 50.99 -16.16 15.45
N THR A 300 50.18 -15.12 15.16
CA THR A 300 50.71 -13.77 14.89
C THR A 300 50.12 -12.78 15.90
N THR A 301 51.00 -12.28 16.76
CA THR A 301 50.79 -11.20 17.72
C THR A 301 50.98 -9.85 17.01
N ALA A 302 50.03 -8.92 17.13
CA ALA A 302 50.10 -7.60 16.52
C ALA A 302 50.98 -6.62 17.33
N PRO A 303 51.83 -5.79 16.67
CA PRO A 303 52.58 -4.72 17.34
C PRO A 303 51.78 -3.40 17.48
N PRO A 304 52.09 -2.57 18.49
CA PRO A 304 51.37 -1.33 18.79
C PRO A 304 51.74 -0.15 17.86
N PRO A 305 50.86 0.88 17.75
CA PRO A 305 51.05 2.01 16.84
C PRO A 305 52.09 3.03 17.32
N PRO A 306 52.75 3.75 16.40
CA PRO A 306 53.74 4.78 16.72
C PRO A 306 53.10 6.10 17.23
N PRO A 307 53.87 6.92 17.97
CA PRO A 307 53.40 8.16 18.60
C PRO A 307 53.20 9.32 17.60
N ARG A 308 52.21 10.17 17.92
CA ARG A 308 51.89 11.41 17.20
C ARG A 308 52.82 12.54 17.61
N ASP A 309 53.55 13.09 16.65
CA ASP A 309 54.30 14.34 16.82
C ASP A 309 53.55 15.57 16.28
N LYS A 310 53.95 16.69 16.87
CA LYS A 310 53.30 18.00 16.95
C LYS A 310 53.35 18.79 15.63
N ALA A 311 52.33 19.63 15.46
CA ALA A 311 52.25 20.70 14.48
C ALA A 311 53.31 21.80 14.73
N PRO A 312 53.71 22.52 13.66
CA PRO A 312 54.13 23.90 13.78
C PRO A 312 53.11 24.85 13.12
N ALA A 313 52.90 25.96 13.81
CA ALA A 313 52.33 27.19 13.28
C ALA A 313 53.32 27.84 12.29
N ASN A 314 52.81 28.66 11.38
CA ASN A 314 53.46 29.90 10.95
C ASN A 314 52.44 30.86 10.34
N ASP A 315 52.54 32.09 10.83
CA ASP A 315 51.99 33.34 10.32
C ASP A 315 52.70 33.78 9.02
N ASP A 316 52.01 34.62 8.23
CA ASP A 316 52.44 35.94 7.70
C ASP A 316 51.91 36.25 6.27
N ASP A 317 51.22 37.39 6.21
CA ASP A 317 51.21 38.50 5.23
C ASP A 317 51.88 38.26 3.85
N THR A 318 51.36 38.72 2.70
CA THR A 318 51.03 40.11 2.30
C THR A 318 50.41 40.07 0.86
N PRO A 319 49.72 41.12 0.36
CA PRO A 319 48.98 41.14 -0.91
C PRO A 319 49.79 41.72 -2.09
N GLY A 320 49.30 41.51 -3.31
CA GLY A 320 49.84 42.13 -4.53
C GLY A 320 48.81 42.17 -5.65
N ASP A 321 48.40 43.39 -6.00
CA ASP A 321 47.74 43.77 -7.24
C ASP A 321 48.54 43.34 -8.47
N ASP A 322 47.87 43.00 -9.58
CA ASP A 322 48.31 43.54 -10.87
C ASP A 322 47.20 43.60 -11.92
N VAL A 323 47.32 44.63 -12.75
CA VAL A 323 46.40 45.18 -13.75
C VAL A 323 46.83 44.71 -15.15
N GLY A 324 45.86 44.59 -16.06
CA GLY A 324 46.05 44.48 -17.52
C GLY A 324 44.78 43.90 -18.12
N ASP A 325 43.85 44.68 -18.69
CA ASP A 325 43.97 45.56 -19.86
C ASP A 325 44.71 44.89 -21.02
N ASP A 326 43.95 44.26 -21.92
CA ASP A 326 44.04 44.59 -23.34
C ASP A 326 42.86 43.96 -24.09
N SER A 327 42.20 44.84 -24.85
CA SER A 327 41.26 44.58 -25.92
C SER A 327 41.84 43.69 -27.01
N ASP A 328 41.02 42.82 -27.60
CA ASP A 328 40.91 42.76 -29.06
C ASP A 328 39.67 41.97 -29.52
N THR A 329 38.86 42.66 -30.33
CA THR A 329 37.83 42.05 -31.18
C THR A 329 38.51 41.46 -32.42
N PRO A 330 37.98 40.36 -32.96
CA PRO A 330 37.61 40.46 -34.36
C PRO A 330 36.23 39.86 -34.67
N THR A 331 35.58 40.58 -35.58
CA THR A 331 34.40 40.23 -36.37
C THR A 331 34.64 39.07 -37.33
N ASN A 332 33.51 38.51 -37.81
CA ASN A 332 33.35 37.56 -38.93
C ASN A 332 33.79 36.11 -38.63
N ASP A 333 33.07 35.05 -39.01
CA ASP A 333 32.19 34.87 -40.16
C ASP A 333 31.10 33.83 -39.86
N SER A 334 30.03 33.92 -40.64
CA SER A 334 28.95 32.94 -40.76
C SER A 334 29.48 31.54 -41.06
N ASP A 335 29.17 30.57 -40.20
CA ASP A 335 29.28 29.16 -40.57
C ASP A 335 27.98 28.44 -40.26
N ASP A 336 27.34 28.03 -41.35
CA ASP A 336 26.06 27.34 -41.45
C ASP A 336 26.25 25.88 -41.00
N GLY A 337 26.41 25.71 -39.69
CA GLY A 337 26.55 24.41 -39.03
C GLY A 337 25.21 23.69 -38.99
N GLY A 338 24.87 23.01 -40.09
CA GLY A 338 23.74 22.10 -40.17
C GLY A 338 23.72 21.16 -38.97
N VAL A 339 22.73 21.36 -38.08
CA VAL A 339 22.43 20.45 -36.98
C VAL A 339 21.91 19.17 -37.60
N VAL A 340 22.83 18.25 -37.91
CA VAL A 340 22.50 16.86 -38.18
C VAL A 340 21.96 16.32 -36.86
N SER A 341 20.64 16.35 -36.70
CA SER A 341 19.93 15.53 -35.72
C SER A 341 20.18 14.07 -36.09
N SER A 342 21.34 13.57 -35.68
CA SER A 342 21.62 12.15 -35.64
C SER A 342 20.68 11.57 -34.59
N ALA A 343 19.53 11.08 -35.05
CA ALA A 343 18.64 10.25 -34.27
C ALA A 343 19.44 9.01 -33.88
N ALA A 344 20.13 9.08 -32.74
CA ALA A 344 20.84 7.96 -32.15
C ALA A 344 19.86 6.80 -32.09
N SER A 345 20.15 5.74 -32.84
CA SER A 345 19.34 4.53 -32.85
C SER A 345 19.13 4.09 -31.41
N ALA A 346 17.86 4.02 -30.99
CA ALA A 346 17.52 3.66 -29.63
C ALA A 346 18.22 2.34 -29.27
N PRO A 347 18.98 2.29 -28.15
CA PRO A 347 19.67 1.07 -27.78
C PRO A 347 18.66 -0.06 -27.65
N SER A 348 18.94 -1.18 -28.30
CA SER A 348 18.20 -2.43 -28.21
C SER A 348 18.32 -2.96 -26.78
N GLY A 349 17.50 -2.47 -25.87
CA GLY A 349 17.59 -2.86 -24.46
C GLY A 349 17.05 -4.27 -24.20
N VAL A 350 17.53 -4.85 -23.10
CA VAL A 350 17.24 -6.20 -22.63
C VAL A 350 15.99 -6.18 -21.76
N ALA A 351 15.11 -7.17 -21.91
CA ALA A 351 13.95 -7.37 -21.04
C ALA A 351 14.41 -7.87 -19.67
N LEU A 352 13.85 -7.31 -18.59
CA LEU A 352 14.27 -7.62 -17.23
C LEU A 352 13.87 -9.05 -16.84
N THR A 353 14.87 -9.91 -16.66
CA THR A 353 14.69 -11.31 -16.24
C THR A 353 14.44 -11.43 -14.73
N PRO A 354 13.86 -12.53 -14.26
CA PRO A 354 13.68 -12.74 -12.82
C PRO A 354 14.99 -12.77 -12.01
N ALA A 355 16.08 -13.25 -12.61
CA ALA A 355 17.41 -13.23 -12.00
C ALA A 355 17.94 -11.80 -11.81
N GLU A 356 17.74 -10.93 -12.79
CA GLU A 356 18.08 -9.49 -12.69
C GLU A 356 17.21 -8.79 -11.66
N MET A 357 15.90 -9.08 -11.62
CA MET A 357 15.02 -8.57 -10.57
C MET A 357 15.49 -8.99 -9.17
N GLY A 358 15.89 -10.25 -8.99
CA GLY A 358 16.46 -10.72 -7.72
C GLY A 358 17.75 -9.98 -7.33
N ARG A 359 18.61 -9.69 -8.31
CA ARG A 359 19.84 -8.91 -8.11
C ARG A 359 19.56 -7.46 -7.70
N ILE A 360 18.57 -6.80 -8.30
CA ILE A 360 18.14 -5.43 -7.95
C ILE A 360 17.63 -5.36 -6.51
N VAL A 361 16.88 -6.38 -6.12
CA VAL A 361 16.12 -6.39 -4.87
C VAL A 361 17.00 -6.75 -3.66
N ARG A 362 18.04 -7.58 -3.88
CA ARG A 362 18.93 -8.10 -2.82
C ARG A 362 19.65 -7.03 -1.98
N PRO A 363 20.28 -5.98 -2.54
CA PRO A 363 20.95 -4.94 -1.74
C PRO A 363 20.04 -4.26 -0.73
N ILE A 364 18.78 -4.00 -1.13
CA ILE A 364 17.80 -3.28 -0.31
C ILE A 364 17.46 -4.09 0.95
N PHE A 365 17.47 -5.42 0.83
CA PHE A 365 17.23 -6.33 1.94
C PHE A 365 18.39 -6.35 2.92
N LEU A 366 19.61 -6.47 2.39
CA LEU A 366 20.83 -6.45 3.20
C LEU A 366 20.94 -5.12 3.98
N LEU A 367 20.50 -4.01 3.39
CA LEU A 367 20.47 -2.72 4.04
C LEU A 367 19.37 -2.59 5.10
N ASN A 368 18.24 -3.27 4.94
CA ASN A 368 17.11 -3.21 5.88
C ASN A 368 17.26 -4.13 7.09
N GLY A 369 17.99 -5.24 6.96
CA GLY A 369 18.04 -6.28 8.00
C GLY A 369 19.37 -7.01 8.16
N GLY A 370 20.42 -6.65 7.42
CA GLY A 370 21.67 -7.40 7.41
C GLY A 370 21.54 -8.76 6.71
N VAL A 371 22.52 -9.63 6.95
CA VAL A 371 22.59 -10.98 6.35
C VAL A 371 21.42 -11.88 6.81
N ASP A 372 20.84 -11.56 7.97
CA ASP A 372 19.73 -12.31 8.61
C ASP A 372 18.34 -11.78 8.22
N GLY A 373 18.23 -10.98 7.16
CA GLY A 373 16.98 -10.31 6.76
C GLY A 373 15.80 -11.26 6.52
N TYR A 374 16.05 -12.52 6.13
CA TYR A 374 15.01 -13.51 5.88
C TYR A 374 14.30 -14.00 7.15
N GLY A 375 15.02 -14.06 8.28
CA GLY A 375 14.47 -14.44 9.60
C GLY A 375 13.93 -13.25 10.39
N ARG A 376 13.93 -12.04 9.84
CA ARG A 376 13.45 -10.86 10.54
C ARG A 376 11.96 -10.99 10.84
N VAL A 377 11.59 -10.80 12.10
CA VAL A 377 10.20 -10.83 12.56
C VAL A 377 9.89 -9.59 13.41
N ARG A 378 8.68 -9.05 13.26
CA ARG A 378 8.15 -7.98 14.12
C ARG A 378 6.63 -8.09 14.26
N ALA A 379 6.12 -7.95 15.49
CA ALA A 379 4.70 -7.74 15.71
C ALA A 379 4.30 -6.29 15.45
N ASP A 380 3.20 -6.09 14.73
CA ASP A 380 2.61 -4.78 14.44
C ASP A 380 1.13 -4.79 14.87
N PRO A 381 0.68 -3.81 15.70
CA PRO A 381 -0.70 -3.80 16.19
C PRO A 381 -1.77 -3.69 15.09
N GLN A 382 -1.42 -3.13 13.93
CA GLN A 382 -2.36 -2.93 12.83
C GLN A 382 -2.20 -3.97 11.74
N LYS A 383 -0.95 -4.41 11.50
CA LYS A 383 -0.62 -5.31 10.40
C LYS A 383 -0.40 -6.77 10.82
N GLY A 384 -0.51 -7.08 12.11
CA GLY A 384 -0.26 -8.42 12.65
C GLY A 384 1.23 -8.77 12.61
N LEU A 385 1.56 -10.01 12.24
CA LEU A 385 2.95 -10.42 12.06
C LEU A 385 3.55 -9.78 10.79
N LEU A 386 4.76 -9.22 10.92
CA LEU A 386 5.63 -8.84 9.81
C LEU A 386 6.81 -9.80 9.77
N TRP A 387 7.06 -10.44 8.64
CA TRP A 387 8.15 -11.40 8.49
C TRP A 387 8.98 -11.14 7.22
N GLY A 388 10.28 -11.44 7.28
CA GLY A 388 11.14 -11.56 6.11
C GLY A 388 11.71 -10.25 5.58
N ILE A 389 12.32 -10.36 4.40
CA ILE A 389 13.19 -9.36 3.78
C ILE A 389 12.54 -7.99 3.48
N VAL A 390 11.22 -7.95 3.31
CA VAL A 390 10.44 -6.70 3.16
C VAL A 390 9.40 -6.49 4.26
N GLY A 391 9.40 -7.33 5.29
CA GLY A 391 8.37 -7.30 6.33
C GLY A 391 6.98 -7.63 5.76
N PHE A 392 6.85 -8.78 5.09
CA PHE A 392 5.60 -9.32 4.58
C PHE A 392 4.57 -9.35 5.69
N ALA A 393 3.49 -8.59 5.52
CA ALA A 393 2.50 -8.39 6.55
C ALA A 393 1.40 -9.45 6.50
N GLN A 394 0.95 -9.83 7.68
CA GLN A 394 -0.26 -10.66 7.84
C GLN A 394 -1.49 -9.89 7.33
N GLY A 395 -1.65 -8.64 7.76
CA GLY A 395 -2.87 -7.85 7.53
C GLY A 395 -3.14 -7.45 6.08
N ASP A 396 -2.15 -7.52 5.19
CA ASP A 396 -2.34 -7.29 3.74
C ASP A 396 -2.27 -8.60 2.92
N GLY A 397 -2.11 -9.75 3.58
CA GLY A 397 -1.99 -11.06 2.95
C GLY A 397 -0.66 -11.33 2.25
N ALA A 398 0.34 -10.44 2.34
CA ALA A 398 1.66 -10.70 1.76
C ALA A 398 2.37 -11.87 2.46
N LEU A 399 2.25 -11.96 3.79
CA LEU A 399 2.77 -13.09 4.57
C LEU A 399 2.20 -14.43 4.07
N ARG A 400 0.88 -14.47 3.82
CA ARG A 400 0.24 -15.66 3.28
C ARG A 400 0.78 -16.03 1.90
N ALA A 401 0.94 -15.04 1.02
CA ALA A 401 1.47 -15.29 -0.31
C ALA A 401 2.86 -15.95 -0.24
N VAL A 402 3.71 -15.50 0.69
CA VAL A 402 5.03 -16.12 0.93
C VAL A 402 4.88 -17.56 1.42
N LEU A 403 4.02 -17.81 2.40
CA LEU A 403 3.83 -19.16 2.94
C LEU A 403 3.24 -20.12 1.89
N ALA A 404 2.31 -19.65 1.06
CA ALA A 404 1.77 -20.44 -0.04
C ALA A 404 2.86 -20.79 -1.07
N ALA A 405 3.70 -19.82 -1.45
CA ALA A 405 4.83 -20.07 -2.33
C ALA A 405 5.86 -21.01 -1.70
N ALA A 406 6.12 -20.89 -0.40
CA ALA A 406 7.03 -21.78 0.32
C ALA A 406 6.49 -23.22 0.38
N LEU A 407 5.22 -23.42 0.69
CA LEU A 407 4.57 -24.73 0.69
C LEU A 407 4.60 -25.39 -0.69
N ARG A 408 4.32 -24.63 -1.75
CA ARG A 408 4.39 -25.12 -3.13
C ARG A 408 5.81 -25.60 -3.49
N ARG A 409 6.84 -24.82 -3.12
CA ARG A 409 8.24 -25.19 -3.38
C ARG A 409 8.71 -26.36 -2.53
N ASP A 410 8.32 -26.39 -1.26
CA ASP A 410 8.64 -27.50 -0.37
C ASP A 410 8.08 -28.81 -0.91
N ALA A 411 6.83 -28.81 -1.39
CA ALA A 411 6.23 -29.97 -2.05
C ALA A 411 6.97 -30.40 -3.33
N ALA A 412 7.52 -29.46 -4.09
CA ALA A 412 8.28 -29.75 -5.31
C ALA A 412 9.70 -30.28 -5.06
N TRP A 413 10.30 -30.00 -3.90
CA TRP A 413 11.70 -30.33 -3.59
C TRP A 413 11.87 -31.44 -2.56
N SER A 414 10.81 -31.76 -1.81
CA SER A 414 10.85 -32.73 -0.72
C SER A 414 10.85 -34.17 -1.23
N GLU A 415 12.03 -34.70 -1.59
CA GLU A 415 12.27 -36.14 -1.65
C GLU A 415 12.51 -36.74 -0.25
N ASP A 416 13.09 -35.96 0.67
CA ASP A 416 13.54 -36.39 2.02
C ASP A 416 12.64 -35.88 3.17
N GLY A 417 11.39 -35.52 2.87
CA GLY A 417 10.44 -34.97 3.83
C GLY A 417 10.36 -33.43 3.85
N SER A 418 9.20 -32.93 4.29
CA SER A 418 8.86 -31.51 4.22
C SER A 418 9.75 -30.67 5.15
N ILE A 419 10.49 -29.72 4.57
CA ILE A 419 11.25 -28.72 5.33
C ILE A 419 10.28 -27.87 6.14
N PHE A 420 9.09 -27.59 5.59
CA PHE A 420 8.05 -26.86 6.28
C PHE A 420 7.61 -27.56 7.58
N ASP A 421 7.35 -28.86 7.52
CA ASP A 421 7.01 -29.67 8.70
C ASP A 421 8.18 -29.74 9.69
N GLY A 422 9.42 -29.87 9.21
CA GLY A 422 10.61 -29.84 10.07
C GLY A 422 10.80 -28.50 10.83
N VAL A 423 10.34 -27.39 10.26
CA VAL A 423 10.40 -26.07 10.91
C VAL A 423 9.30 -25.90 11.94
N PHE A 424 8.05 -26.09 11.52
CA PHE A 424 6.87 -25.74 12.29
C PHE A 424 6.35 -26.87 13.18
N GLY A 425 6.83 -28.11 12.99
CA GLY A 425 6.46 -29.28 13.78
C GLY A 425 4.95 -29.50 13.80
N ASP A 426 4.40 -29.79 14.97
CA ASP A 426 2.96 -30.04 15.17
C ASP A 426 2.06 -28.87 14.75
N ARG A 427 2.61 -27.65 14.65
CA ARG A 427 1.88 -26.44 14.24
C ARG A 427 1.83 -26.24 12.72
N ALA A 428 2.51 -27.09 11.94
CA ALA A 428 2.58 -26.94 10.49
C ALA A 428 1.19 -27.07 9.84
N GLN A 429 0.37 -28.01 10.33
CA GLN A 429 -0.96 -28.25 9.78
C GLN A 429 -1.91 -27.08 10.03
N ASP A 430 -1.84 -26.48 11.21
CA ASP A 430 -2.62 -25.29 11.54
C ASP A 430 -2.25 -24.10 10.65
N LEU A 431 -0.94 -23.94 10.40
CA LEU A 431 -0.45 -22.87 9.52
C LEU A 431 -0.87 -23.10 8.06
N ARG A 432 -0.91 -24.34 7.58
CA ARG A 432 -1.47 -24.68 6.24
C ARG A 432 -2.95 -24.32 6.16
N GLY A 433 -3.75 -24.73 7.15
CA GLY A 433 -5.16 -24.36 7.23
C GLY A 433 -5.38 -22.85 7.23
N TRP A 434 -4.47 -22.09 7.87
CA TRP A 434 -4.49 -20.63 7.83
C TRP A 434 -4.12 -20.03 6.47
N VAL A 435 -3.21 -20.65 5.72
CA VAL A 435 -2.90 -20.24 4.35
C VAL A 435 -4.11 -20.46 3.44
N GLU A 436 -4.86 -21.55 3.64
CA GLU A 436 -6.03 -21.90 2.83
C GLU A 436 -7.29 -21.08 3.17
N SER A 437 -7.44 -20.61 4.41
CA SER A 437 -8.68 -19.99 4.91
C SER A 437 -9.01 -18.58 4.41
N GLY A 438 -8.14 -17.92 3.63
CA GLY A 438 -8.43 -16.60 3.05
C GLY A 438 -8.21 -15.39 3.99
N PRO A 439 -8.24 -14.15 3.47
CA PRO A 439 -7.63 -12.92 4.04
C PRO A 439 -8.05 -12.57 5.47
N ASP A 440 -9.17 -13.09 5.97
CA ASP A 440 -9.80 -12.64 7.21
C ASP A 440 -9.30 -13.37 8.47
N ALA A 441 -8.47 -14.40 8.34
CA ALA A 441 -7.96 -15.15 9.49
C ALA A 441 -6.89 -14.37 10.27
N ALA A 442 -7.26 -13.82 11.43
CA ALA A 442 -6.34 -13.09 12.31
C ALA A 442 -5.47 -14.01 13.20
N THR A 443 -5.88 -15.26 13.41
CA THR A 443 -5.23 -16.21 14.33
C THR A 443 -5.06 -17.59 13.70
N VAL A 444 -4.09 -18.34 14.19
CA VAL A 444 -3.88 -19.77 13.91
C VAL A 444 -4.22 -20.51 15.20
N THR A 445 -5.22 -21.39 15.17
CA THR A 445 -5.73 -22.11 16.36
C THR A 445 -6.05 -21.22 17.56
N GLY A 446 -6.57 -20.00 17.31
CA GLY A 446 -6.86 -19.03 18.37
C GLY A 446 -5.64 -18.28 18.91
N GLU A 447 -4.42 -18.65 18.51
CA GLU A 447 -3.20 -17.92 18.85
C GLU A 447 -2.88 -16.89 17.74
N PRO A 448 -2.61 -15.62 18.08
CA PRO A 448 -2.21 -14.65 17.06
C PRO A 448 -0.83 -15.01 16.51
N LEU A 449 -0.64 -14.91 15.18
CA LEU A 449 0.67 -15.11 14.55
C LEU A 449 1.75 -14.16 15.08
N SER A 450 1.34 -13.03 15.67
CA SER A 450 2.22 -12.11 16.37
C SER A 450 2.68 -12.58 17.75
N SER A 451 2.30 -13.77 18.22
CA SER A 451 2.77 -14.31 19.50
C SER A 451 4.28 -14.60 19.47
N THR A 452 4.92 -14.58 20.63
CA THR A 452 6.35 -14.87 20.75
C THR A 452 6.72 -16.27 20.24
N ALA A 453 5.83 -17.26 20.41
CA ALA A 453 6.03 -18.62 19.92
C ALA A 453 6.06 -18.68 18.39
N TRP A 454 5.09 -18.05 17.72
CA TRP A 454 5.10 -17.95 16.26
C TRP A 454 6.30 -17.16 15.76
N GLN A 455 6.63 -16.03 16.39
CA GLN A 455 7.79 -15.23 16.00
C GLN A 455 9.10 -16.02 16.02
N ALA A 456 9.29 -16.91 17.02
CA ALA A 456 10.46 -17.79 17.08
C ALA A 456 10.49 -18.79 15.92
N LEU A 457 9.35 -19.38 15.54
CA LEU A 457 9.25 -20.31 14.42
C LEU A 457 9.52 -19.62 13.07
N PHE A 458 8.99 -18.42 12.86
CA PHE A 458 9.26 -17.64 11.63
C PHE A 458 10.72 -17.17 11.55
N THR A 459 11.32 -16.81 12.70
CA THR A 459 12.76 -16.53 12.77
C THR A 459 13.56 -17.76 12.36
N LYS A 460 13.23 -18.93 12.91
CA LYS A 460 13.85 -20.22 12.55
C LYS A 460 13.68 -20.54 11.06
N ALA A 461 12.47 -20.33 10.51
CA ALA A 461 12.16 -20.58 9.10
C ALA A 461 13.05 -19.73 8.16
N GLY A 462 13.18 -18.43 8.43
CA GLY A 462 13.98 -17.54 7.59
C GLY A 462 15.49 -17.72 7.75
N ASN A 463 15.92 -18.27 8.89
CA ASN A 463 17.33 -18.53 9.20
C ASN A 463 17.74 -19.98 8.92
N LEU A 464 16.94 -20.73 8.15
CA LEU A 464 17.21 -22.12 7.83
C LEU A 464 18.34 -22.25 6.81
N HIS A 465 19.53 -21.79 7.18
CA HIS A 465 20.71 -21.97 6.37
C HIS A 465 21.24 -23.39 6.60
N LYS A 466 20.97 -24.29 5.66
CA LYS A 466 21.96 -25.32 5.34
C LYS A 466 22.98 -24.65 4.44
N PRO A 467 24.18 -24.27 4.93
CA PRO A 467 25.25 -23.93 4.02
C PRO A 467 25.42 -25.13 3.07
N ALA A 468 25.47 -24.87 1.77
CA ALA A 468 25.92 -25.89 0.85
C ALA A 468 27.33 -26.33 1.31
N PRO A 469 27.63 -27.64 1.39
CA PRO A 469 28.88 -28.15 1.97
C PRO A 469 30.16 -27.59 1.32
N ASP A 470 30.03 -26.93 0.19
CA ASP A 470 31.04 -26.35 -0.69
C ASP A 470 30.98 -24.82 -0.79
N GLY A 471 30.14 -24.14 0.00
CA GLY A 471 30.08 -22.67 0.01
C GLY A 471 29.56 -22.03 -1.28
N GLN A 472 28.94 -22.81 -2.18
CA GLN A 472 28.34 -22.29 -3.41
C GLN A 472 27.03 -21.51 -3.14
N ASP A 473 26.78 -20.61 -4.08
CA ASP A 473 25.95 -19.39 -4.03
C ASP A 473 24.53 -19.55 -3.46
N LEU A 474 23.99 -18.45 -2.91
CA LEU A 474 22.60 -18.36 -2.43
C LEU A 474 21.56 -18.71 -3.50
N GLN A 475 21.93 -18.67 -4.79
CA GLN A 475 21.08 -19.07 -5.90
C GLN A 475 20.81 -20.59 -5.96
N THR A 476 21.68 -21.43 -5.40
CA THR A 476 21.48 -22.90 -5.37
C THR A 476 20.87 -23.39 -4.05
N SER A 477 20.55 -22.48 -3.13
CA SER A 477 19.93 -22.84 -1.85
C SER A 477 18.51 -23.37 -2.09
N ARG A 478 18.31 -24.67 -1.84
CA ARG A 478 16.98 -25.32 -1.77
C ARG A 478 16.22 -24.94 -0.48
N ASP A 479 16.23 -23.67 -0.11
CA ASP A 479 15.49 -23.14 1.04
C ASP A 479 14.14 -22.60 0.53
N PRO A 480 13.03 -23.33 0.72
CA PRO A 480 11.74 -22.93 0.17
C PRO A 480 11.28 -21.58 0.71
N PHE A 481 11.67 -21.20 1.93
CA PHE A 481 11.27 -19.94 2.53
C PHE A 481 11.99 -18.75 1.89
N LYS A 482 13.31 -18.83 1.71
CA LYS A 482 14.08 -17.72 1.11
C LYS A 482 13.70 -17.50 -0.35
N VAL A 483 13.56 -18.56 -1.12
CA VAL A 483 13.18 -18.44 -2.52
C VAL A 483 11.74 -17.94 -2.63
N ALA A 484 10.82 -18.38 -1.76
CA ALA A 484 9.45 -17.86 -1.72
C ALA A 484 9.40 -16.37 -1.36
N GLN A 485 10.19 -15.93 -0.38
CA GLN A 485 10.28 -14.51 -0.04
C GLN A 485 10.78 -13.68 -1.22
N ASN A 486 11.81 -14.12 -1.94
CA ASN A 486 12.30 -13.42 -3.14
C ASN A 486 11.25 -13.37 -4.26
N GLU A 487 10.58 -14.50 -4.51
CA GLU A 487 9.51 -14.58 -5.50
C GLU A 487 8.41 -13.56 -5.21
N ILE A 488 7.90 -13.52 -3.97
CA ILE A 488 6.83 -12.60 -3.59
C ILE A 488 7.33 -11.15 -3.57
N ALA A 489 8.55 -10.91 -3.12
CA ALA A 489 9.14 -9.57 -3.17
C ALA A 489 9.18 -9.03 -4.62
N ILE A 490 9.54 -9.88 -5.58
CA ILE A 490 9.61 -9.51 -6.99
C ILE A 490 8.21 -9.36 -7.58
N THR A 491 7.39 -10.40 -7.52
CA THR A 491 6.08 -10.46 -8.17
C THR A 491 5.08 -9.46 -7.61
N ARG A 492 5.13 -9.18 -6.31
CA ARG A 492 4.16 -8.30 -5.65
C ARG A 492 4.63 -6.86 -5.55
N TYR A 493 5.93 -6.61 -5.43
CA TYR A 493 6.44 -5.27 -5.14
C TYR A 493 7.35 -4.70 -6.25
N LEU A 494 8.17 -5.51 -6.95
CA LEU A 494 9.06 -4.95 -7.98
C LEU A 494 8.39 -4.95 -9.34
N ALA A 495 8.03 -6.12 -9.85
CA ALA A 495 7.55 -6.30 -11.22
C ALA A 495 6.35 -5.39 -11.58
N PRO A 496 5.33 -5.20 -10.73
CA PRO A 496 4.22 -4.30 -11.04
C PRO A 496 4.62 -2.83 -11.16
N ASN A 497 5.78 -2.46 -10.62
CA ASN A 497 6.27 -1.09 -10.53
C ASN A 497 7.37 -0.78 -11.55
N VAL A 498 7.86 -1.78 -12.29
CA VAL A 498 8.85 -1.61 -13.37
C VAL A 498 8.35 -0.64 -14.46
N PRO A 499 7.10 -0.71 -14.96
CA PRO A 499 6.63 0.26 -15.96
C PRO A 499 6.55 1.69 -15.42
N VAL A 500 6.21 1.85 -14.13
CA VAL A 500 6.19 3.17 -13.48
C VAL A 500 7.61 3.75 -13.41
N ALA A 501 8.58 2.95 -13.00
CA ALA A 501 9.99 3.34 -12.97
C ALA A 501 10.50 3.69 -14.38
N ALA A 502 10.12 2.90 -15.40
CA ALA A 502 10.47 3.14 -16.79
C ALA A 502 10.02 4.51 -17.30
N ARG A 503 8.77 4.91 -17.00
CA ARG A 503 8.25 6.25 -17.36
C ARG A 503 9.01 7.41 -16.70
N LEU A 504 9.65 7.16 -15.56
CA LEU A 504 10.51 8.12 -14.87
C LEU A 504 11.97 8.09 -15.38
N GLY A 505 12.28 7.25 -16.38
CA GLY A 505 13.64 7.03 -16.86
C GLY A 505 14.51 6.24 -15.88
N LEU A 506 13.92 5.55 -14.91
CA LEU A 506 14.62 4.75 -13.90
C LEU A 506 14.83 3.31 -14.39
N ASN A 507 15.51 3.15 -15.52
CA ASN A 507 15.67 1.86 -16.22
C ASN A 507 17.07 1.24 -16.07
N THR A 508 17.78 1.54 -14.97
CA THR A 508 19.01 0.86 -14.56
C THR A 508 18.79 0.09 -13.27
N ASP A 509 19.72 -0.78 -12.88
CA ASP A 509 19.58 -1.50 -11.61
C ASP A 509 19.49 -0.55 -10.42
N ARG A 510 20.30 0.50 -10.41
CA ARG A 510 20.29 1.52 -9.36
C ARG A 510 19.00 2.32 -9.35
N GLY A 511 18.51 2.71 -10.52
CA GLY A 511 17.24 3.43 -10.65
C GLY A 511 16.07 2.59 -10.13
N LEU A 512 15.99 1.33 -10.57
CA LEU A 512 14.97 0.38 -10.13
C LEU A 512 15.08 0.05 -8.64
N ALA A 513 16.30 -0.14 -8.12
CA ALA A 513 16.54 -0.43 -6.71
C ALA A 513 16.12 0.75 -5.83
N LEU A 514 16.52 1.98 -6.20
CA LEU A 514 16.14 3.17 -5.45
C LEU A 514 14.62 3.38 -5.49
N PHE A 515 13.99 3.17 -6.64
CA PHE A 515 12.53 3.26 -6.76
C PHE A 515 11.83 2.21 -5.88
N TYR A 516 12.28 0.96 -5.94
CA TYR A 516 11.73 -0.12 -5.13
C TYR A 516 11.83 0.15 -3.63
N ASP A 517 12.98 0.65 -3.16
CA ASP A 517 13.15 1.07 -1.75
C ASP A 517 12.14 2.15 -1.35
N ARG A 518 11.89 3.13 -2.23
CA ARG A 518 10.85 4.16 -1.99
C ARG A 518 9.45 3.57 -2.02
N VAL A 519 9.16 2.59 -2.87
CA VAL A 519 7.86 1.89 -2.90
C VAL A 519 7.60 1.17 -1.58
N LEU A 520 8.61 0.52 -1.00
CA LEU A 520 8.48 -0.14 0.31
C LEU A 520 8.22 0.87 1.43
N ALA A 521 8.84 2.05 1.38
CA ALA A 521 8.73 3.07 2.41
C ALA A 521 7.44 3.91 2.30
N LEU A 522 7.04 4.29 1.09
CA LEU A 522 6.02 5.31 0.81
C LEU A 522 4.78 4.75 0.08
N GLY A 523 4.82 3.50 -0.36
CA GLY A 523 3.88 2.97 -1.35
C GLY A 523 4.16 3.50 -2.76
N VAL A 524 3.49 2.94 -3.76
CA VAL A 524 3.76 3.23 -5.18
C VAL A 524 3.54 4.71 -5.52
N GLY A 525 2.39 5.28 -5.15
CA GLY A 525 2.08 6.68 -5.46
C GLY A 525 3.00 7.67 -4.73
N GLY A 526 3.38 7.36 -3.49
CA GLY A 526 4.33 8.18 -2.74
C GLY A 526 5.74 8.13 -3.33
N ALA A 527 6.19 6.95 -3.78
CA ALA A 527 7.46 6.78 -4.45
C ALA A 527 7.52 7.51 -5.79
N GLU A 528 6.47 7.41 -6.61
CA GLU A 528 6.36 8.10 -7.90
C GLU A 528 6.42 9.62 -7.72
N ALA A 529 5.59 10.18 -6.83
CA ALA A 529 5.58 11.63 -6.57
C ALA A 529 6.94 12.12 -6.04
N TRP A 530 7.54 11.36 -5.12
CA TRP A 530 8.87 11.70 -4.56
C TRP A 530 9.96 11.67 -5.63
N MET A 531 9.97 10.66 -6.51
CA MET A 531 10.93 10.58 -7.62
C MET A 531 10.72 11.69 -8.64
N GLN A 532 9.48 11.98 -9.05
CA GLN A 532 9.19 13.05 -10.00
C GLN A 532 9.69 14.39 -9.47
N GLN A 533 9.36 14.72 -8.22
CA GLN A 533 9.82 15.94 -7.58
C GLN A 533 11.35 15.98 -7.44
N GLY A 534 11.95 14.89 -6.98
CA GLY A 534 13.39 14.79 -6.77
C GLY A 534 14.19 14.89 -8.07
N LEU A 535 13.76 14.19 -9.12
CA LEU A 535 14.42 14.17 -10.43
C LEU A 535 14.26 15.50 -11.17
N ALA A 536 13.15 16.21 -10.99
CA ALA A 536 12.96 17.55 -11.55
C ALA A 536 13.90 18.59 -10.92
N ALA A 537 14.24 18.42 -9.64
CA ALA A 537 15.18 19.28 -8.92
C ALA A 537 16.65 18.79 -9.02
N ALA A 538 16.89 17.60 -9.58
CA ALA A 538 18.20 17.01 -9.65
C ALA A 538 19.04 17.64 -10.77
N THR A 539 20.30 17.95 -10.44
CA THR A 539 21.32 18.35 -11.41
C THR A 539 22.03 17.14 -11.99
N GLY A 540 22.58 17.27 -13.19
CA GLY A 540 23.33 16.20 -13.87
C GLY A 540 22.81 15.91 -15.28
N THR A 541 23.74 15.42 -16.11
CA THR A 541 23.48 15.02 -17.50
C THR A 541 23.15 13.54 -17.60
N THR A 542 23.71 12.71 -16.72
CA THR A 542 23.45 11.26 -16.68
C THR A 542 22.41 10.89 -15.63
N LEU A 543 21.74 9.73 -15.79
CA LEU A 543 20.81 9.22 -14.77
C LEU A 543 21.52 9.03 -13.43
N ARG A 544 22.76 8.52 -13.43
CA ARG A 544 23.56 8.34 -12.22
C ARG A 544 23.77 9.66 -11.48
N GLU A 545 24.20 10.71 -12.20
CA GLU A 545 24.38 12.04 -11.62
C GLU A 545 23.07 12.58 -11.03
N LYS A 546 21.95 12.43 -11.75
CA LYS A 546 20.63 12.85 -11.25
C LYS A 546 20.22 12.12 -9.98
N LEU A 547 20.41 10.80 -9.94
CA LEU A 547 20.12 10.01 -8.74
C LEU A 547 21.03 10.40 -7.57
N THR A 548 22.32 10.64 -7.82
CA THR A 548 23.26 11.13 -6.83
C THR A 548 22.86 12.51 -6.29
N SER A 549 22.49 13.45 -7.17
CA SER A 549 22.00 14.78 -6.81
C SER A 549 20.72 14.69 -5.96
N LEU A 550 19.77 13.84 -6.36
CA LEU A 550 18.54 13.57 -5.62
C LEU A 550 18.81 13.03 -4.21
N VAL A 551 19.74 12.07 -4.05
CA VAL A 551 20.10 11.54 -2.72
C VAL A 551 20.83 12.59 -1.87
N THR A 552 21.73 13.37 -2.45
CA THR A 552 22.41 14.49 -1.75
C THR A 552 21.40 15.52 -1.25
N ASN A 553 20.42 15.90 -2.08
CA ASN A 553 19.34 16.79 -1.68
C ASN A 553 18.52 16.19 -0.52
N ALA A 554 18.27 14.88 -0.55
CA ALA A 554 17.57 14.21 0.54
C ALA A 554 18.40 14.19 1.85
N GLU A 555 19.71 14.04 1.77
CA GLU A 555 20.62 14.15 2.93
C GLU A 555 20.59 15.57 3.52
N GLN A 556 20.70 16.60 2.69
CA GLN A 556 20.65 18.01 3.12
C GLN A 556 19.31 18.38 3.78
N GLN A 557 18.21 17.78 3.33
CA GLN A 557 16.88 17.96 3.94
C GLN A 557 16.67 17.12 5.21
N GLY A 558 17.65 16.31 5.62
CA GLY A 558 17.57 15.48 6.82
C GLY A 558 16.60 14.30 6.69
N HIS A 559 16.40 13.76 5.49
CA HIS A 559 15.59 12.55 5.34
C HIS A 559 16.26 11.36 6.03
N ALA A 560 15.52 10.69 6.93
CA ALA A 560 16.04 9.58 7.73
C ALA A 560 16.58 8.39 6.88
N ASP A 561 16.12 8.26 5.64
CA ASP A 561 16.50 7.18 4.73
C ASP A 561 17.68 7.51 3.82
N ALA A 562 18.21 8.74 3.86
CA ALA A 562 19.17 9.20 2.86
C ALA A 562 20.48 8.39 2.87
N ALA A 563 20.97 8.02 4.06
CA ALA A 563 22.12 7.12 4.19
C ALA A 563 21.89 5.73 3.59
N ARG A 564 20.64 5.21 3.63
CA ARG A 564 20.30 3.92 3.00
C ARG A 564 20.30 4.06 1.48
N MET A 565 19.71 5.14 0.98
CA MET A 565 19.68 5.44 -0.46
C MET A 565 21.09 5.62 -1.04
N ARG A 566 21.99 6.29 -0.30
CA ARG A 566 23.41 6.41 -0.65
C ARG A 566 24.06 5.04 -0.85
N ARG A 567 23.87 4.13 0.11
CA ARG A 567 24.40 2.76 0.02
C ARG A 567 23.84 1.97 -1.16
N ILE A 568 22.59 2.18 -1.56
CA ILE A 568 22.03 1.57 -2.77
C ILE A 568 22.78 2.08 -4.01
N LEU A 569 23.03 3.40 -4.11
CA LEU A 569 23.78 3.97 -5.24
C LEU A 569 25.23 3.49 -5.28
N ASP A 570 25.84 3.26 -4.12
CA ASP A 570 27.23 2.84 -4.01
C ASP A 570 27.41 1.31 -4.08
N ASP A 571 26.32 0.53 -4.16
CA ASP A 571 26.40 -0.94 -4.24
C ASP A 571 27.06 -1.37 -5.56
N ALA A 572 28.15 -2.14 -5.46
CA ALA A 572 28.95 -2.59 -6.59
C ALA A 572 28.25 -3.67 -7.45
N HIS A 573 27.25 -4.37 -6.90
CA HIS A 573 26.50 -5.42 -7.59
C HIS A 573 25.35 -4.89 -8.46
N LEU A 574 25.01 -3.61 -8.32
CA LEU A 574 24.07 -2.92 -9.19
C LEU A 574 24.83 -2.33 -10.38
N HIS A 575 24.32 -2.55 -11.59
CA HIS A 575 24.93 -2.05 -12.83
C HIS A 575 24.13 -0.87 -13.37
N ASP A 576 24.82 0.00 -14.11
CA ASP A 576 24.19 1.12 -14.82
C ASP A 576 23.71 0.70 -16.23
N THR A 577 23.55 -0.61 -16.45
CA THR A 577 23.03 -1.18 -17.69
C THR A 577 21.59 -0.72 -17.90
N LEU A 578 21.30 -0.18 -19.08
CA LEU A 578 19.96 0.28 -19.46
C LEU A 578 19.09 -0.89 -19.90
N TYR A 579 17.93 -1.05 -19.26
CA TYR A 579 16.90 -2.00 -19.65
C TYR A 579 15.92 -1.39 -20.66
N ARG A 580 15.40 -2.25 -21.55
CA ARG A 580 14.21 -1.92 -22.35
C ARG A 580 13.01 -2.36 -21.53
N LEU A 581 12.34 -1.36 -20.97
CA LEU A 581 11.15 -1.55 -20.17
C LEU A 581 9.98 -1.01 -21.00
N ASP A 582 9.00 -1.85 -21.29
CA ASP A 582 7.77 -1.40 -21.95
C ASP A 582 6.98 -0.52 -20.94
N ALA A 583 6.69 0.72 -21.34
CA ALA A 583 6.17 1.79 -20.49
C ALA A 583 4.68 1.70 -20.19
#